data_AF-A0A923C9I9-F1
#
_entry.id   AF-A0A923C9I9-F1
#
_cell.length_a   1.000
_cell.length_b   1.000
_cell.length_c   1.000
_cell.angle_alpha   90.00
_cell.angle_beta   90.00
_cell.angle_gamma   90.00
#
_symmetry.space_group_name_H-M   'P 1'
#
loop_
_entity.id
_entity.type
_entity.pdbx_description
1 polymer ?
#
loop_
_entity_poly.entity_id
_entity_poly.type
_entity_poly.pdbx_seq_one_letter_code
_entity_poly.pdbx_strand_id
1 'polypeptide(L)'
;MRTSTAPTRPSGRNRFKLAFLLAMGMALGACGGGKGGGKDPKTPPAPPEPTPQEKITQLEAKSGLPVLDRTPMLGGIDSNGDGVREDIAEYIEHKYTDPAQRRAAMQVARAYQAMLLVDTGDAVALQL
;
A
#
# COMPACT_ATOMS: atom_id res chain seq x y z
N MET A 1 -24.05 21.16 62.80
CA MET A 1 -23.13 20.02 63.08
C MET A 1 -22.91 19.29 61.76
N ARG A 2 -21.76 19.16 61.10
CA ARG A 2 -20.38 19.65 61.24
C ARG A 2 -19.95 20.16 59.86
N THR A 3 -19.16 21.23 59.87
CA THR A 3 -18.39 21.78 58.74
C THR A 3 -17.21 20.87 58.37
N SER A 4 -16.60 21.09 57.20
CA SER A 4 -15.15 21.05 56.90
C SER A 4 -14.91 20.48 55.48
N THR A 5 -14.80 21.34 54.45
CA THR A 5 -13.56 21.89 53.85
C THR A 5 -12.88 20.98 52.82
N ALA A 6 -12.94 21.39 51.56
CA ALA A 6 -11.99 20.99 50.52
C ALA A 6 -10.57 21.54 50.83
N PRO A 7 -9.54 20.90 50.28
CA PRO A 7 -8.39 21.66 49.79
C PRO A 7 -8.09 21.42 48.30
N THR A 8 -7.59 22.52 47.74
CA THR A 8 -7.25 22.85 46.36
C THR A 8 -5.94 22.21 45.83
N ARG A 9 -5.90 22.10 44.49
CA ARG A 9 -4.83 21.73 43.53
C ARG A 9 -3.40 22.24 43.86
N PRO A 10 -2.35 21.53 43.39
CA PRO A 10 -1.52 22.10 42.29
C PRO A 10 -1.13 21.02 41.25
N SER A 11 -1.25 21.20 39.93
CA SER A 11 -0.51 22.15 39.06
C SER A 11 1.02 21.93 39.07
N GLY A 12 1.46 20.76 38.60
CA GLY A 12 2.85 20.48 38.25
C GLY A 12 3.17 20.96 36.83
N ARG A 13 3.63 22.22 36.72
CA ARG A 13 4.24 22.77 35.51
C ARG A 13 5.63 22.14 35.33
N ASN A 14 5.81 21.34 34.29
CA ASN A 14 7.15 20.92 33.87
C ASN A 14 7.90 22.10 33.27
N ARG A 15 8.65 22.78 34.15
CA ARG A 15 9.59 23.83 33.83
C ARG A 15 10.95 23.23 33.47
N PHE A 16 11.05 22.57 32.33
CA PHE A 16 12.35 22.44 31.66
C PHE A 16 12.45 23.54 30.62
N LYS A 17 12.98 24.65 31.13
CA LYS A 17 13.38 25.82 30.38
C LYS A 17 14.39 25.41 29.30
N LEU A 18 14.19 25.94 28.10
CA LEU A 18 15.21 26.72 27.40
C LEU A 18 16.49 25.95 27.01
N ALA A 19 16.44 25.21 25.91
CA ALA A 19 17.56 25.07 24.97
C ALA A 19 17.19 24.09 23.85
N PHE A 20 16.46 24.54 22.81
CA PHE A 20 16.64 24.02 21.44
C PHE A 20 15.87 24.89 20.44
N LEU A 21 16.20 26.18 20.42
CA LEU A 21 15.66 27.16 19.46
C LEU A 21 16.73 27.58 18.44
N LEU A 22 17.61 26.66 18.03
CA LEU A 22 18.61 26.96 17.01
C LEU A 22 18.98 25.68 16.25
N ALA A 23 19.01 25.79 14.92
CA ALA A 23 19.49 24.80 13.93
C ALA A 23 18.46 23.88 13.24
N MET A 24 17.35 24.45 12.74
CA MET A 24 16.59 23.84 11.63
C MET A 24 16.56 24.83 10.45
N GLY A 25 17.69 25.00 9.76
CA GLY A 25 17.83 25.99 8.69
C GLY A 25 19.16 25.92 7.94
N MET A 26 19.38 24.85 7.16
CA MET A 26 20.37 24.65 6.08
C MET A 26 20.36 23.14 5.80
N ALA A 27 20.12 22.59 4.61
CA ALA A 27 20.62 22.99 3.32
C ALA A 27 19.74 22.40 2.18
N LEU A 28 19.05 23.28 1.45
CA LEU A 28 18.59 23.01 0.09
C LEU A 28 19.55 23.76 -0.83
N GLY A 29 20.58 23.09 -1.31
CA GLY A 29 21.62 23.72 -2.12
C GLY A 29 22.74 22.77 -2.49
N ALA A 30 22.42 21.68 -3.18
CA ALA A 30 23.42 20.83 -3.82
C ALA A 30 22.81 19.98 -4.96
N CYS A 31 22.32 20.64 -6.02
CA CYS A 31 22.28 20.06 -7.35
C CYS A 31 22.50 21.19 -8.36
N GLY A 32 23.73 21.32 -8.84
CA GLY A 32 24.08 22.39 -9.76
C GLY A 32 25.58 22.61 -9.90
N GLY A 33 26.36 21.55 -10.18
CA GLY A 33 27.79 21.68 -10.43
C GLY A 33 28.36 20.47 -11.16
N GLY A 34 28.68 20.62 -12.45
CA GLY A 34 29.31 19.58 -13.25
C GLY A 34 29.64 20.03 -14.66
N LYS A 35 30.53 21.02 -14.78
CA LYS A 35 31.14 21.48 -16.04
C LYS A 35 32.54 20.86 -16.12
N GLY A 36 32.86 20.14 -17.19
CA GLY A 36 34.25 19.73 -17.45
C GLY A 36 34.36 18.45 -18.29
N GLY A 37 34.88 18.61 -19.50
CA GLY A 37 35.16 17.52 -20.42
C GLY A 37 36.42 16.72 -20.08
N GLY A 38 36.51 15.54 -20.68
CA GLY A 38 37.71 14.71 -20.72
C GLY A 38 37.50 13.62 -21.75
N LYS A 39 38.32 13.61 -22.80
CA LYS A 39 38.40 12.52 -23.77
C LYS A 39 39.29 11.41 -23.19
N ASP A 40 38.90 10.17 -23.51
CA ASP A 40 39.64 8.88 -23.39
C ASP A 40 39.61 8.16 -22.02
N PRO A 41 39.73 6.81 -21.93
CA PRO A 41 39.48 5.70 -22.88
C PRO A 41 38.53 4.59 -22.31
N LYS A 42 37.78 3.90 -23.18
CA LYS A 42 37.02 2.62 -22.97
C LYS A 42 36.50 2.33 -21.54
N THR A 43 35.35 2.93 -21.20
CA THR A 43 34.45 2.36 -20.17
C THR A 43 33.87 1.04 -20.71
N PRO A 44 33.91 -0.09 -19.97
CA PRO A 44 33.13 -1.26 -20.31
C PRO A 44 31.66 -0.86 -20.46
N PRO A 45 30.91 -1.37 -21.46
CA PRO A 45 29.48 -1.06 -21.56
C PRO A 45 28.82 -1.42 -20.23
N ALA A 46 28.07 -0.46 -19.67
CA ALA A 46 27.26 -0.73 -18.49
C ALA A 46 26.33 -1.93 -18.79
N PRO A 47 26.04 -2.80 -17.80
CA PRO A 47 25.07 -3.86 -17.98
C PRO A 47 23.76 -3.27 -18.52
N PRO A 48 23.09 -3.92 -19.48
CA PRO A 48 21.81 -3.44 -19.99
C PRO A 48 20.84 -3.26 -18.82
N GLU A 49 20.17 -2.11 -18.77
CA GLU A 49 19.13 -1.92 -17.76
C GLU A 49 17.98 -2.92 -18.02
N PRO A 50 17.42 -3.52 -16.96
CA PRO A 50 16.29 -4.41 -17.13
C PRO A 50 15.08 -3.65 -17.69
N THR A 51 14.38 -4.30 -18.61
CA THR A 51 13.11 -3.84 -19.16
C THR A 51 12.06 -3.68 -18.04
N PRO A 52 10.99 -2.89 -18.27
CA PRO A 52 9.89 -2.79 -17.31
C PRO A 52 9.31 -4.15 -16.89
N GLN A 53 9.19 -5.08 -17.84
CA GLN A 53 8.70 -6.44 -17.59
C GLN A 53 9.64 -7.21 -16.68
N GLU A 54 10.95 -7.15 -16.92
CA GLU A 54 11.95 -7.79 -16.05
C GLU A 54 11.97 -7.17 -14.65
N LYS A 55 11.77 -5.85 -14.54
CA LYS A 55 11.64 -5.17 -13.24
C LYS A 55 10.41 -5.67 -12.48
N ILE A 56 9.27 -5.86 -13.13
CA ILE A 56 8.06 -6.42 -12.49
C ILE A 56 8.31 -7.86 -12.03
N THR A 57 8.89 -8.71 -12.89
CA THR A 57 9.23 -10.09 -12.50
C THR A 57 10.20 -10.13 -11.31
N GLN A 58 11.18 -9.22 -11.26
CA GLN A 58 12.08 -9.07 -10.11
C GLN A 58 11.37 -8.58 -8.84
N LEU A 59 10.27 -7.85 -8.96
CA LEU A 59 9.45 -7.42 -7.83
C LEU A 59 8.56 -8.56 -7.34
N GLU A 60 7.93 -9.32 -8.24
CA GLU A 60 7.13 -10.52 -7.90
C GLU A 60 8.01 -11.63 -7.28
N ALA A 61 9.26 -11.75 -7.70
CA ALA A 61 10.22 -12.69 -7.12
C ALA A 61 10.73 -12.28 -5.73
N LYS A 62 10.60 -11.00 -5.34
CA LYS A 62 10.91 -10.53 -3.99
C LYS A 62 9.74 -10.90 -3.09
N SER A 63 10.03 -11.63 -2.01
CA SER A 63 9.02 -12.03 -1.02
C SER A 63 8.21 -10.83 -0.52
N GLY A 64 6.88 -10.91 -0.59
CA GLY A 64 5.97 -9.92 -0.01
C GLY A 64 5.10 -9.15 -1.01
N LEU A 65 5.27 -9.35 -2.32
CA LEU A 65 4.33 -8.87 -3.33
C LEU A 65 3.55 -10.05 -3.93
N PRO A 66 2.23 -9.92 -4.12
CA PRO A 66 1.43 -10.95 -4.82
C PRO A 66 1.82 -11.01 -6.30
N VAL A 67 1.69 -12.20 -6.89
CA VAL A 67 1.94 -12.42 -8.33
C VAL A 67 0.80 -11.81 -9.14
N LEU A 68 1.10 -11.02 -10.17
CA LEU A 68 0.05 -10.44 -11.01
C LEU A 68 -0.58 -11.51 -11.92
N ASP A 69 -1.90 -11.53 -11.92
CA ASP A 69 -2.70 -12.25 -12.92
C ASP A 69 -2.59 -11.54 -14.29
N ARG A 70 -2.15 -12.29 -15.30
CA ARG A 70 -1.99 -11.84 -16.70
C ARG A 70 -2.86 -12.62 -17.67
N THR A 71 -3.83 -13.39 -17.15
CA THR A 71 -4.75 -14.13 -18.00
C THR A 71 -5.64 -13.15 -18.78
N PRO A 72 -6.07 -13.51 -20.01
CA PRO A 72 -6.95 -12.65 -20.80
C PRO A 72 -8.41 -12.66 -20.28
N MET A 73 -8.67 -13.28 -19.14
CA MET A 73 -10.01 -13.44 -18.59
C MET A 73 -10.37 -12.20 -17.76
N LEU A 74 -11.49 -11.55 -18.11
CA LEU A 74 -12.00 -10.41 -17.33
C LEU A 74 -12.22 -10.76 -15.85
N GLY A 75 -12.69 -11.98 -15.59
CA GLY A 75 -12.88 -12.49 -14.24
C GLY A 75 -11.60 -12.82 -13.49
N GLY A 76 -10.45 -12.89 -14.17
CA GLY A 76 -9.20 -13.40 -13.62
C GLY A 76 -9.28 -14.85 -13.12
N ILE A 77 -8.25 -15.27 -12.38
CA ILE A 77 -8.13 -16.63 -11.82
C ILE A 77 -9.05 -16.78 -10.61
N ASP A 78 -10.03 -17.68 -10.73
CA ASP A 78 -10.86 -18.23 -9.65
C ASP A 78 -10.80 -19.76 -9.79
N SER A 79 -9.86 -20.40 -9.08
CA SER A 79 -9.61 -21.84 -9.26
C SER A 79 -10.58 -22.70 -8.45
N ASN A 80 -11.13 -22.14 -7.38
CA ASN A 80 -12.04 -22.83 -6.47
C ASN A 80 -13.53 -22.62 -6.82
N GLY A 81 -13.84 -21.66 -7.70
CA GLY A 81 -15.18 -21.38 -8.22
C GLY A 81 -16.12 -20.74 -7.19
N ASP A 82 -15.59 -20.06 -6.17
CA ASP A 82 -16.39 -19.42 -5.13
C ASP A 82 -16.83 -17.99 -5.49
N GLY A 83 -16.49 -17.53 -6.69
CA GLY A 83 -16.85 -16.21 -7.21
C GLY A 83 -15.93 -15.09 -6.72
N VAL A 84 -14.76 -15.42 -6.15
CA VAL A 84 -13.72 -14.47 -5.76
C VAL A 84 -12.42 -14.84 -6.44
N ARG A 85 -11.72 -13.82 -6.96
CA ARG A 85 -10.38 -14.02 -7.52
C ARG A 85 -9.39 -14.45 -6.43
N GLU A 86 -8.48 -15.36 -6.75
CA GLU A 86 -7.54 -15.93 -5.76
C GLU A 86 -6.65 -14.85 -5.10
N ASP A 87 -6.22 -13.85 -5.85
CA ASP A 87 -5.42 -12.72 -5.32
C ASP A 87 -6.23 -11.80 -4.38
N ILE A 88 -7.53 -11.63 -4.64
CA ILE A 88 -8.45 -10.89 -3.76
C ILE A 88 -8.70 -11.70 -2.49
N ALA A 89 -8.91 -13.01 -2.61
CA ALA A 89 -9.06 -13.90 -1.46
C ALA A 89 -7.79 -13.88 -0.58
N GLU A 90 -6.61 -13.97 -1.20
CA GLU A 90 -5.32 -13.87 -0.52
C GLU A 90 -5.16 -12.50 0.18
N TYR A 91 -5.52 -11.40 -0.50
CA TYR A 91 -5.48 -10.07 0.12
C TYR A 91 -6.42 -9.97 1.32
N ILE A 92 -7.65 -10.48 1.23
CA ILE A 92 -8.63 -10.49 2.32
C ILE A 92 -8.10 -11.27 3.52
N GLU A 93 -7.52 -12.45 3.28
CA GLU A 93 -6.95 -13.30 4.32
C GLU A 93 -5.79 -12.61 5.05
N HIS A 94 -4.92 -11.90 4.32
CA HIS A 94 -3.83 -11.13 4.91
C HIS A 94 -4.29 -9.85 5.63
N LYS A 95 -5.34 -9.20 5.11
CA LYS A 95 -5.79 -7.89 5.61
C LYS A 95 -6.61 -8.00 6.90
N TYR A 96 -7.45 -9.01 7.02
CA TYR A 96 -8.43 -9.13 8.10
C TYR A 96 -8.11 -10.33 8.99
N THR A 97 -7.69 -10.06 10.23
CA THR A 97 -7.42 -11.14 11.20
C THR A 97 -8.71 -11.69 11.82
N ASP A 98 -9.70 -10.82 12.01
CA ASP A 98 -11.02 -11.18 12.54
C ASP A 98 -11.83 -12.03 11.53
N PRO A 99 -12.30 -13.23 11.92
CA PRO A 99 -13.06 -14.10 11.01
C PRO A 99 -14.39 -13.52 10.52
N ALA A 100 -15.08 -12.71 11.32
CA ALA A 100 -16.31 -12.06 10.90
C ALA A 100 -16.04 -10.98 9.84
N GLN A 101 -14.95 -10.22 9.99
CA GLN A 101 -14.51 -9.26 8.98
C GLN A 101 -14.11 -9.95 7.67
N ARG A 102 -13.36 -11.06 7.74
CA ARG A 102 -13.03 -11.86 6.54
C ARG A 102 -14.27 -12.32 5.79
N ARG A 103 -15.24 -12.90 6.49
CA ARG A 103 -16.50 -13.34 5.86
C ARG A 103 -17.26 -12.19 5.21
N ALA A 104 -17.33 -11.03 5.87
CA ALA A 104 -17.97 -9.84 5.31
C ALA A 104 -17.25 -9.33 4.06
N ALA A 105 -15.92 -9.26 4.10
CA ALA A 105 -15.10 -8.87 2.96
C ALA A 105 -15.25 -9.84 1.77
N MET A 106 -15.27 -11.15 2.03
CA MET A 106 -15.52 -12.16 1.00
C MET A 106 -16.90 -11.99 0.36
N GLN A 107 -17.93 -11.68 1.15
CA GLN A 107 -19.28 -11.43 0.62
C GLN A 107 -19.31 -10.20 -0.30
N VAL A 108 -18.62 -9.11 0.07
CA VAL A 108 -18.51 -7.91 -0.76
C VAL A 108 -17.74 -8.22 -2.05
N ALA A 109 -16.63 -8.95 -1.95
CA ALA A 109 -15.84 -9.33 -3.11
C ALA A 109 -16.66 -10.13 -4.13
N ARG A 110 -17.44 -11.13 -3.67
CA ARG A 110 -18.34 -11.90 -4.54
C ARG A 110 -19.37 -11.01 -5.23
N ALA A 111 -19.98 -10.09 -4.48
CA ALA A 111 -20.98 -9.18 -5.06
C ALA A 111 -20.37 -8.29 -6.14
N TYR A 112 -19.17 -7.75 -5.90
CA TYR A 112 -18.48 -6.91 -6.87
C TYR A 112 -18.05 -7.68 -8.11
N GLN A 113 -17.53 -8.89 -7.93
CA GLN A 113 -17.17 -9.77 -9.03
C GLN A 113 -18.39 -10.12 -9.90
N ALA A 114 -19.52 -10.47 -9.26
CA ALA A 114 -20.76 -10.77 -9.96
C ALA A 114 -21.29 -9.58 -10.77
N MET A 115 -21.20 -8.36 -10.25
CA MET A 115 -21.59 -7.15 -10.99
C MET A 115 -20.69 -6.87 -12.19
N LEU A 116 -19.39 -7.12 -12.08
CA LEU A 116 -18.44 -6.90 -13.18
C LEU A 116 -18.57 -7.94 -14.29
N LEU A 117 -18.98 -9.16 -13.94
CA LEU A 117 -19.13 -10.29 -14.85
C LEU A 117 -20.58 -10.56 -15.26
N VAL A 118 -21.48 -9.62 -15.00
CA VAL A 118 -22.90 -9.76 -15.38
C VAL A 118 -23.02 -9.97 -16.88
N ASP A 119 -23.84 -10.94 -17.30
CA ASP A 119 -24.14 -11.13 -18.71
C ASP A 119 -25.05 -10.00 -19.21
N THR A 120 -24.49 -9.15 -20.07
CA THR A 120 -25.23 -8.03 -20.67
C THR A 120 -26.35 -8.47 -21.63
N GLY A 121 -26.36 -9.73 -22.06
CA GLY A 121 -27.45 -10.32 -22.84
C GLY A 121 -28.63 -10.81 -21.98
N ASP A 122 -28.44 -10.96 -20.67
CA ASP A 122 -29.46 -11.40 -19.73
C ASP A 122 -30.19 -10.19 -19.12
N ALA A 123 -31.35 -9.86 -19.70
CA ALA A 123 -32.17 -8.75 -19.25
C ALA A 123 -32.68 -8.90 -17.80
N VAL A 124 -32.78 -10.12 -17.26
CA VAL A 124 -33.17 -10.36 -15.87
C VAL A 124 -31.99 -10.07 -14.95
N ALA A 125 -30.77 -10.48 -15.34
CA ALA A 125 -29.55 -10.22 -14.55
C ALA A 125 -29.21 -8.72 -14.43
N LEU A 126 -29.69 -7.89 -15.37
CA LEU A 126 -29.48 -6.44 -15.36
C LEU A 126 -30.49 -5.67 -14.48
N GLN A 127 -31.52 -6.33 -13.94
CA GLN A 127 -32.52 -5.71 -13.08
C GLN A 127 -32.07 -5.82 -11.62
N LEU A 128 -31.42 -4.77 -11.12
CA LEU A 128 -31.02 -4.60 -9.72
C LEU A 128 -32.20 -4.25 -8.80
#